data_AF-A0A9R1BNH9-F1
#
_entry.id   AF-A0A9R1BNH9-F1
#
_cell.length_a   1.000
_cell.length_b   1.000
_cell.length_c   1.000
_cell.angle_alpha   90.00
_cell.angle_beta   90.00
_cell.angle_gamma   90.00
#
_symmetry.space_group_name_H-M   'P 1'
#
loop_
_entity.id
_entity.type
_entity.pdbx_description
1 polymer ?
#
loop_
_entity_poly.entity_id
_entity_poly.type
_entity_poly.pdbx_seq_one_letter_code
_entity_poly.pdbx_strand_id
1 'polypeptide(L)'
;MNRHRRGIFDGLPIPADKSYLKEGLSRIDEGWAAARFDSLPHVVHILTSKDRDGEIQFLKEQSDLIEDVVDEVVHAYHHGFNKAIQNYSQILRLFSESAESITGLKGEMSEAKKLLGRKNQHLGQLWYRSLTLRHVISLLDQVEDVAKVPARIENLMAEKQLYAAVQLHVQSMLMLEREGLQAVGALQDVRSDLTKLRGALFYKILEELHCHLYNNGEYSEDIPTSGATGRLVNSMQPLSRRTMSIKGENHFSGPATADGITKTSSVGCSSFDGPDDDSSLGGGCGRKDSKSFSCEIPIFLSCATPDEFLESMRKADAPLNVKYLRTLVQCLSMLQKVAAAGAVICKEFARQFMMLSLQRLNHMLERLQSPI
;
A
#
# COMPACT_ATOMS: atom_id res chain seq x y z
N MET A 1 42.89 64.58 -43.70
CA MET A 1 41.67 65.10 -43.03
C MET A 1 41.97 66.48 -42.48
N ASN A 2 41.38 67.54 -43.04
CA ASN A 2 41.68 68.91 -42.60
C ASN A 2 40.83 69.25 -41.37
N ARG A 3 41.44 69.33 -40.18
CA ARG A 3 40.75 69.81 -38.97
C ARG A 3 40.53 71.32 -39.15
N HIS A 4 39.38 71.69 -39.70
CA HIS A 4 38.90 73.07 -39.57
C HIS A 4 38.86 73.38 -38.08
N ARG A 5 39.47 74.51 -37.68
CA ARG A 5 39.18 75.09 -36.38
C ARG A 5 37.69 75.41 -36.41
N ARG A 6 36.90 74.74 -35.58
CA ARG A 6 35.59 75.28 -35.22
C ARG A 6 35.88 76.52 -34.39
N GLY A 7 35.36 77.67 -34.82
CA GLY A 7 35.43 78.88 -34.00
C GLY A 7 34.70 78.64 -32.67
N ILE A 8 35.01 79.41 -31.64
CA ILE A 8 34.36 79.24 -30.32
C ILE A 8 32.82 79.31 -30.41
N PHE A 9 32.30 80.06 -31.38
CA PHE A 9 30.87 80.27 -31.62
C PHE A 9 30.22 79.28 -32.62
N ASP A 10 30.98 78.34 -33.22
CA ASP A 10 30.47 77.50 -34.32
C ASP A 10 29.32 76.56 -33.94
N GLY A 11 29.22 76.22 -32.65
CA GLY A 11 28.26 75.26 -32.10
C GLY A 11 27.00 75.87 -31.46
N LEU A 12 26.78 77.18 -31.57
CA LEU A 12 25.60 77.83 -30.99
C LEU A 12 24.32 77.49 -31.79
N PRO A 13 23.17 77.22 -31.12
CA PRO A 13 21.91 76.87 -31.76
C PRO A 13 21.16 78.09 -32.35
N ILE A 14 21.82 78.85 -33.23
CA ILE A 14 21.22 79.98 -33.94
C ILE A 14 20.29 79.45 -35.04
N PRO A 15 19.01 79.91 -35.14
CA PRO A 15 18.10 79.49 -36.22
C PRO A 15 18.64 79.84 -37.62
N ALA A 16 18.25 79.04 -38.62
CA ALA A 16 18.66 79.27 -40.02
C ALA A 16 18.25 80.68 -40.52
N ASP A 17 17.07 81.13 -40.11
CA ASP A 17 16.49 82.44 -40.45
C ASP A 17 17.30 83.61 -39.86
N LYS A 18 18.13 83.36 -38.84
CA LYS A 18 19.04 84.32 -38.20
C LYS A 18 20.52 84.06 -38.51
N SER A 19 20.82 83.42 -39.64
CA SER A 19 22.20 83.13 -40.08
C SER A 19 23.12 84.37 -40.15
N TYR A 20 22.58 85.58 -40.33
CA TYR A 20 23.32 86.84 -40.27
C TYR A 20 24.04 87.04 -38.92
N LEU A 21 23.48 86.55 -37.81
CA LEU A 21 24.13 86.59 -36.49
C LEU A 21 25.40 85.74 -36.48
N LYS A 22 25.37 84.55 -37.09
CA LYS A 22 26.54 83.68 -37.19
C LYS A 22 27.62 84.29 -38.09
N GLU A 23 27.23 84.98 -39.16
CA GLU A 23 28.20 85.73 -39.99
C GLU A 23 28.79 86.92 -39.22
N GLY A 24 27.96 87.70 -38.51
CA GLY A 24 28.41 88.81 -37.68
C GLY A 24 29.40 88.39 -36.59
N LEU A 25 29.12 87.30 -35.87
CA LEU A 25 30.03 86.70 -34.89
C LEU A 25 31.40 86.35 -35.50
N SER A 26 31.43 85.87 -36.75
CA SER A 26 32.68 85.54 -37.44
C SER A 26 33.52 86.75 -37.88
N ARG A 27 32.96 87.96 -37.75
CA ARG A 27 33.65 89.25 -37.96
C ARG A 27 34.16 89.87 -36.66
N ILE A 28 33.82 89.30 -35.50
CA ILE A 28 34.36 89.71 -34.19
C ILE A 28 35.69 88.96 -33.98
N ASP A 29 36.72 89.67 -33.53
CA ASP A 29 38.04 89.06 -33.27
C ASP A 29 37.96 88.03 -32.13
N GLU A 30 38.62 86.87 -32.30
CA GLU A 30 38.78 85.86 -31.24
C GLU A 30 39.49 86.45 -30.00
N GLY A 31 40.20 87.57 -30.13
CA GLY A 31 40.74 88.36 -29.01
C GLY A 31 39.70 88.80 -27.96
N TRP A 32 38.45 89.04 -28.35
CA TRP A 32 37.36 89.37 -27.41
C TRP A 32 36.91 88.17 -26.56
N ALA A 33 37.15 86.94 -27.05
CA ALA A 33 36.85 85.70 -26.32
C ALA A 33 37.99 85.28 -25.35
N ALA A 34 39.02 86.11 -25.15
CA ALA A 34 40.15 85.80 -24.28
C ALA A 34 39.75 85.77 -22.80
N ALA A 35 40.03 84.66 -22.11
CA ALA A 35 39.77 84.47 -20.68
C ALA A 35 40.54 85.43 -19.74
N ARG A 36 41.42 86.27 -20.29
CA ARG A 36 42.06 87.42 -19.63
C ARG A 36 42.00 88.62 -20.58
N PHE A 37 40.82 89.19 -20.73
CA PHE A 37 40.59 90.36 -21.58
C PHE A 37 41.42 91.57 -21.12
N ASP A 38 42.03 92.27 -22.08
CA ASP A 38 42.70 93.56 -21.87
C ASP A 38 41.97 94.63 -22.68
N SER A 39 41.41 95.62 -21.99
CA SER A 39 40.69 96.73 -22.61
C SER A 39 41.61 97.82 -23.15
N LEU A 40 42.87 97.90 -22.70
CA LEU A 40 43.74 99.03 -23.03
C LEU A 40 44.09 99.11 -24.52
N PRO A 41 44.44 98.02 -25.24
CA PRO A 41 44.68 98.10 -26.69
C PRO A 41 43.45 98.58 -27.47
N HIS A 42 42.26 98.09 -27.09
CA HIS A 42 40.99 98.43 -27.74
C HIS A 42 40.61 99.91 -27.50
N VAL A 43 40.71 100.38 -26.27
CA VAL A 43 40.45 101.80 -25.92
C VAL A 43 41.48 102.73 -26.58
N VAL A 44 42.75 102.33 -26.65
CA VAL A 44 43.80 103.09 -27.35
C VAL A 44 43.56 103.11 -28.86
N HIS A 45 43.07 102.02 -29.48
CA HIS A 45 42.68 102.01 -30.90
C HIS A 45 41.61 103.07 -31.18
N ILE A 46 40.50 103.00 -30.44
CA ILE A 46 39.36 103.93 -30.56
C ILE A 46 39.81 105.39 -30.37
N LEU A 47 40.67 105.67 -29.37
CA LEU A 47 41.17 107.03 -29.10
C LEU A 47 42.23 107.52 -30.12
N THR A 48 42.96 106.62 -30.78
CA THR A 48 44.03 106.97 -31.75
C THR A 48 43.54 106.98 -33.20
N SER A 49 42.36 106.40 -33.47
CA SER A 49 41.68 106.45 -34.76
C SER A 49 41.37 107.89 -35.21
N LYS A 50 41.14 108.06 -36.52
CA LYS A 50 40.67 109.33 -37.10
C LYS A 50 39.15 109.51 -37.05
N ASP A 51 38.41 108.44 -36.81
CA ASP A 51 36.94 108.41 -36.72
C ASP A 51 36.55 107.68 -35.43
N ARG A 52 36.46 108.45 -34.34
CA ARG A 52 36.20 107.90 -33.01
C ARG A 52 34.75 107.49 -32.83
N ASP A 53 33.83 108.26 -33.40
CA ASP A 53 32.40 108.01 -33.29
C ASP A 53 31.99 106.79 -34.13
N GLY A 54 32.60 106.60 -35.31
CA GLY A 54 32.46 105.39 -36.12
C GLY A 54 32.97 104.12 -35.42
N GLU A 55 34.16 104.16 -34.81
CA GLU A 55 34.70 103.03 -34.04
C GLU A 55 33.86 102.69 -32.80
N ILE A 56 33.34 103.69 -32.09
CA ILE A 56 32.42 103.51 -30.95
C ILE A 56 31.08 102.93 -31.42
N GLN A 57 30.57 103.37 -32.57
CA GLN A 57 29.32 102.89 -33.14
C GLN A 57 29.44 101.43 -33.60
N PHE A 58 30.54 101.08 -34.27
CA PHE A 58 30.85 99.70 -34.65
C PHE A 58 30.95 98.76 -33.44
N LEU A 59 31.57 99.21 -32.33
CA LEU A 59 31.63 98.42 -31.10
C LEU A 59 30.25 98.20 -30.46
N LYS A 60 29.34 99.17 -30.55
CA LYS A 60 27.94 98.97 -30.12
C LYS A 60 27.23 97.96 -31.01
N GLU A 61 27.35 98.08 -32.32
CA GLU A 61 26.76 97.14 -33.27
C GLU A 61 27.27 95.70 -33.06
N GLN A 62 28.53 95.52 -32.65
CA GLN A 62 29.05 94.22 -32.20
C GLN A 62 28.48 93.76 -30.85
N SER A 63 28.25 94.66 -29.90
CA SER A 63 27.62 94.36 -28.61
C SER A 63 26.16 93.95 -28.76
N ASP A 64 25.38 94.73 -29.50
CA ASP A 64 23.95 94.49 -29.75
C ASP A 64 23.77 93.14 -30.48
N LEU A 65 24.65 92.81 -31.43
CA LEU A 65 24.69 91.52 -32.11
C LEU A 65 25.02 90.35 -31.15
N ILE A 66 25.87 90.55 -30.14
CA ILE A 66 26.15 89.54 -29.11
C ILE A 66 24.93 89.35 -28.20
N GLU A 67 24.21 90.41 -27.85
CA GLU A 67 22.97 90.31 -27.06
C GLU A 67 21.88 89.53 -27.82
N ASP A 68 21.66 89.86 -29.10
CA ASP A 68 20.76 89.14 -30.02
C ASP A 68 21.11 87.63 -30.13
N VAL A 69 22.41 87.29 -30.10
CA VAL A 69 22.91 85.90 -30.07
C VAL A 69 22.67 85.22 -28.73
N VAL A 70 22.92 85.91 -27.61
CA VAL A 70 22.72 85.35 -26.26
C VAL A 70 21.25 85.02 -26.05
N ASP A 71 20.33 85.89 -26.46
CA ASP A 71 18.89 85.66 -26.34
C ASP A 71 18.43 84.46 -27.19
N GLU A 72 18.92 84.29 -28.42
CA GLU A 72 18.63 83.08 -29.21
C GLU A 72 19.16 81.79 -28.57
N VAL A 73 20.38 81.82 -28.03
CA VAL A 73 20.98 80.68 -27.33
C VAL A 73 20.20 80.33 -26.06
N VAL A 74 19.78 81.34 -25.29
CA VAL A 74 18.93 81.16 -24.11
C VAL A 74 17.56 80.60 -24.52
N HIS A 75 16.92 81.16 -25.54
CA HIS A 75 15.60 80.72 -26.00
C HIS A 75 15.62 79.26 -26.47
N ALA A 76 16.61 78.87 -27.28
CA ALA A 76 16.79 77.52 -27.79
C ALA A 76 16.96 76.48 -26.68
N TYR A 77 17.75 76.78 -25.64
CA TYR A 77 17.97 75.85 -24.52
C TYR A 77 16.89 75.90 -23.44
N HIS A 78 16.22 77.05 -23.23
CA HIS A 78 15.26 77.24 -22.15
C HIS A 78 14.08 76.26 -22.19
N HIS A 79 13.51 75.97 -23.37
CA HIS A 79 12.45 74.96 -23.49
C HIS A 79 12.96 73.55 -23.17
N GLY A 80 14.12 73.18 -23.72
CA GLY A 80 14.73 71.86 -23.49
C GLY A 80 15.08 71.61 -22.03
N PHE A 81 15.65 72.61 -21.36
CA PHE A 81 16.03 72.56 -19.94
C PHE A 81 14.81 72.44 -19.02
N ASN A 82 13.79 73.27 -19.20
CA ASN A 82 12.56 73.18 -18.41
C ASN A 82 11.84 71.83 -18.63
N LYS A 83 11.81 71.33 -19.87
CA LYS A 83 11.23 70.02 -20.19
C LYS A 83 12.02 68.87 -19.55
N ALA A 84 13.35 68.97 -19.50
CA ALA A 84 14.19 68.00 -18.80
C ALA A 84 13.94 68.01 -17.28
N ILE A 85 13.81 69.19 -16.66
CA ILE A 85 13.45 69.35 -15.23
C ILE A 85 12.08 68.72 -14.95
N GLN A 86 11.05 69.09 -15.71
CA GLN A 86 9.68 68.57 -15.52
C GLN A 86 9.63 67.04 -15.67
N ASN A 87 10.29 66.49 -16.69
CA ASN A 87 10.41 65.05 -16.88
C ASN A 87 11.13 64.38 -15.68
N TYR A 88 12.21 64.99 -15.17
CA TYR A 88 12.95 64.45 -14.02
C TYR A 88 12.11 64.48 -12.73
N SER A 89 11.41 65.57 -12.45
CA SER A 89 10.46 65.66 -11.34
C SER A 89 9.32 64.63 -11.46
N GLN A 90 8.80 64.39 -12.67
CA GLN A 90 7.79 63.36 -12.92
C GLN A 90 8.35 61.94 -12.69
N ILE A 91 9.58 61.65 -13.15
CA ILE A 91 10.27 60.38 -12.93
C ILE A 91 10.49 60.14 -11.43
N LEU A 92 10.95 61.15 -10.68
CA LEU A 92 11.09 61.05 -9.22
C LEU A 92 9.75 60.75 -8.55
N ARG A 93 8.67 61.45 -8.92
CA ARG A 93 7.33 61.21 -8.35
C ARG A 93 6.87 59.77 -8.60
N LEU A 94 7.01 59.27 -9.83
CA LEU A 94 6.65 57.90 -10.19
C LEU A 94 7.53 56.86 -9.48
N PHE A 95 8.81 57.16 -9.25
CA PHE A 95 9.71 56.28 -8.51
C PHE A 95 9.35 56.20 -7.02
N SER A 96 9.00 57.33 -6.38
CA SER A 96 8.47 57.35 -5.01
C SER A 96 7.15 56.61 -4.88
N GLU A 97 6.20 56.87 -5.78
CA GLU A 97 4.88 56.20 -5.85
C GLU A 97 5.03 54.68 -6.03
N SER A 98 5.98 54.24 -6.87
CA SER A 98 6.33 52.83 -7.03
C SER A 98 7.01 52.23 -5.80
N ALA A 99 7.90 52.96 -5.12
CA ALA A 99 8.59 52.47 -3.93
C ALA A 99 7.64 52.31 -2.73
N GLU A 100 6.68 53.22 -2.58
CA GLU A 100 5.58 53.12 -1.61
C GLU A 100 4.67 51.94 -1.95
N SER A 101 4.24 51.80 -3.21
CA SER A 101 3.42 50.68 -3.68
C SER A 101 4.06 49.31 -3.44
N ILE A 102 5.37 49.17 -3.71
CA ILE A 102 6.15 47.95 -3.43
C ILE A 102 6.21 47.67 -1.92
N THR A 103 6.29 48.71 -1.09
CA THR A 103 6.30 48.59 0.37
C THR A 103 4.93 48.14 0.91
N GLY A 104 3.84 48.70 0.38
CA GLY A 104 2.47 48.28 0.68
C GLY A 104 2.21 46.81 0.30
N LEU A 105 2.51 46.43 -0.94
CA LEU A 105 2.37 45.06 -1.44
C LEU A 105 3.20 44.04 -0.62
N LYS A 106 4.40 44.43 -0.17
CA LYS A 106 5.23 43.62 0.74
C LYS A 106 4.59 43.45 2.12
N GLY A 107 3.85 44.46 2.59
CA GLY A 107 2.99 44.38 3.77
C GLY A 107 1.85 43.38 3.58
N GLU A 108 1.02 43.58 2.56
CA GLU A 108 -0.12 42.71 2.22
C GLU A 108 0.29 41.24 2.04
N MET A 109 1.38 40.99 1.31
CA MET A 109 1.93 39.64 1.11
C MET A 109 2.43 39.01 2.42
N SER A 110 2.94 39.81 3.37
CA SER A 110 3.28 39.36 4.72
C SER A 110 2.03 38.98 5.52
N GLU A 111 0.93 39.71 5.37
CA GLU A 111 -0.34 39.40 6.04
C GLU A 111 -1.04 38.18 5.44
N ALA A 112 -1.11 38.09 4.12
CA ALA A 112 -1.59 36.91 3.40
C ALA A 112 -0.81 35.65 3.82
N LYS A 113 0.53 35.74 3.92
CA LYS A 113 1.38 34.65 4.42
C LYS A 113 1.05 34.28 5.88
N LYS A 114 0.83 35.25 6.77
CA LYS A 114 0.40 34.99 8.17
C LYS A 114 -0.97 34.30 8.22
N LEU A 115 -1.94 34.75 7.42
CA LEU A 115 -3.30 34.18 7.38
C LEU A 115 -3.29 32.75 6.83
N LEU A 116 -2.57 32.50 5.73
CA LEU A 116 -2.40 31.17 5.16
C LEU A 116 -1.69 30.22 6.13
N GLY A 117 -0.67 30.71 6.85
CA GLY A 117 0.01 29.94 7.90
C GLY A 117 -0.92 29.46 9.01
N ARG A 118 -1.80 30.33 9.54
CA ARG A 118 -2.82 29.94 10.53
C ARG A 118 -3.81 28.90 9.98
N LYS A 119 -4.26 29.07 8.73
CA LYS A 119 -5.17 28.11 8.07
C LYS A 119 -4.50 26.75 7.85
N ASN A 120 -3.22 26.70 7.51
CA ASN A 120 -2.46 25.46 7.38
C ASN A 120 -2.33 24.71 8.72
N GLN A 121 -2.04 25.42 9.83
CA GLN A 121 -2.00 24.81 11.17
C GLN A 121 -3.35 24.17 11.55
N HIS A 122 -4.45 24.88 11.32
CA HIS A 122 -5.81 24.35 11.55
C HIS A 122 -6.14 23.17 10.63
N LEU A 123 -5.70 23.18 9.38
CA LEU A 123 -5.87 22.05 8.46
C LEU A 123 -5.08 20.81 8.93
N GLY A 124 -3.87 20.99 9.45
CA GLY A 124 -3.09 19.90 10.06
C GLY A 124 -3.80 19.28 11.28
N GLN A 125 -4.41 20.10 12.13
CA GLN A 125 -5.23 19.62 13.26
C GLN A 125 -6.48 18.85 12.79
N LEU A 126 -7.19 19.35 11.77
CA LEU A 126 -8.33 18.64 11.18
C LEU A 126 -7.92 17.32 10.53
N TRP A 127 -6.78 17.29 9.82
CA TRP A 127 -6.24 16.09 9.19
C TRP A 127 -5.88 15.04 10.25
N TYR A 128 -5.16 15.43 11.30
CA TYR A 128 -4.82 14.52 12.40
C TYR A 128 -6.09 13.98 13.08
N ARG A 129 -7.07 14.85 13.38
CA ARG A 129 -8.37 14.44 13.93
C ARG A 129 -9.10 13.46 13.01
N SER A 130 -9.08 13.67 11.68
CA SER A 130 -9.69 12.76 10.71
C SER A 130 -8.98 11.40 10.68
N LEU A 131 -7.65 11.38 10.80
CA LEU A 131 -6.87 10.15 10.89
C LEU A 131 -7.19 9.36 12.18
N THR A 132 -7.21 10.04 13.33
CA THR A 132 -7.60 9.42 14.62
C THR A 132 -9.02 8.88 14.56
N LEU A 133 -9.99 9.65 14.04
CA LEU A 133 -11.39 9.20 13.93
C LEU A 133 -11.53 7.97 13.02
N ARG A 134 -10.78 7.90 11.90
CA ARG A 134 -10.79 6.72 11.02
C ARG A 134 -10.21 5.48 11.70
N HIS A 135 -9.18 5.64 12.52
CA HIS A 135 -8.65 4.54 13.32
C HIS A 135 -9.64 4.08 14.41
N VAL A 136 -10.32 5.03 15.08
CA VAL A 136 -11.37 4.72 16.06
C VAL A 136 -12.54 3.98 15.42
N ILE A 137 -13.00 4.39 14.23
CA ILE A 137 -14.04 3.65 13.47
C ILE A 137 -13.57 2.22 13.19
N SER A 138 -12.37 2.05 12.63
CA SER A 138 -11.81 0.72 12.34
C SER A 138 -11.62 -0.17 13.58
N LEU A 139 -11.42 0.41 14.76
CA LEU A 139 -11.43 -0.33 16.03
C LEU A 139 -12.85 -0.69 16.49
N LEU A 140 -13.83 0.21 16.31
CA LEU A 140 -15.24 -0.06 16.61
C LEU A 140 -15.81 -1.16 15.71
N ASP A 141 -15.49 -1.17 14.42
CA ASP A 141 -15.87 -2.23 13.49
C ASP A 141 -15.36 -3.61 13.98
N GLN A 142 -14.08 -3.68 14.39
CA GLN A 142 -13.47 -4.89 14.96
C GLN A 142 -14.08 -5.30 16.31
N VAL A 143 -14.49 -4.34 17.14
CA VAL A 143 -15.21 -4.61 18.40
C VAL A 143 -16.59 -5.20 18.11
N GLU A 144 -17.32 -4.66 17.13
CA GLU A 144 -18.66 -5.13 16.76
C GLU A 144 -18.61 -6.54 16.14
N ASP A 145 -17.65 -6.82 15.26
CA ASP A 145 -17.45 -8.15 14.70
C ASP A 145 -17.10 -9.19 15.76
N VAL A 146 -16.18 -8.87 16.68
CA VAL A 146 -15.78 -9.77 17.78
C VAL A 146 -16.91 -9.98 18.79
N ALA A 147 -17.74 -8.95 19.07
CA ALA A 147 -18.89 -9.07 19.95
C ALA A 147 -19.98 -10.03 19.41
N LYS A 148 -20.08 -10.21 18.08
CA LYS A 148 -21.01 -11.17 17.45
C LYS A 148 -20.53 -12.63 17.48
N VAL A 149 -19.25 -12.87 17.78
CA VAL A 149 -18.65 -14.21 17.72
C VAL A 149 -19.32 -15.25 18.63
N PRO A 150 -19.62 -14.97 19.93
CA PRO A 150 -20.18 -16.00 20.82
C PRO A 150 -21.46 -16.63 20.29
N ALA A 151 -22.44 -15.80 19.88
CA ALA A 151 -23.70 -16.26 19.28
C ALA A 151 -23.48 -17.03 17.96
N ARG A 152 -22.48 -16.65 17.15
CA ARG A 152 -22.14 -17.37 15.93
C ARG A 152 -21.53 -18.75 16.21
N ILE A 153 -20.74 -18.89 17.28
CA ILE A 153 -20.24 -20.19 17.74
C ILE A 153 -21.39 -21.07 18.26
N GLU A 154 -22.34 -20.50 19.00
CA GLU A 154 -23.52 -21.23 19.50
C GLU A 154 -24.39 -21.77 18.35
N ASN A 155 -24.65 -20.96 17.32
CA ASN A 155 -25.36 -21.42 16.11
C ASN A 155 -24.60 -22.57 15.41
N LEU A 156 -23.28 -22.43 15.21
CA LEU A 156 -22.47 -23.49 14.59
C LEU A 156 -22.42 -24.79 15.44
N MET A 157 -22.54 -24.69 16.77
CA MET A 157 -22.70 -25.87 17.63
C MET A 157 -24.07 -26.54 17.45
N ALA A 158 -25.15 -25.75 17.32
CA ALA A 158 -26.49 -26.28 17.06
C ALA A 158 -26.61 -26.95 15.67
N GLU A 159 -25.93 -26.39 14.66
CA GLU A 159 -25.82 -26.93 13.30
C GLU A 159 -24.85 -28.14 13.18
N LYS A 160 -24.25 -28.60 14.29
CA LYS A 160 -23.18 -29.61 14.37
C LYS A 160 -21.91 -29.30 13.56
N GLN A 161 -21.71 -28.06 13.13
CA GLN A 161 -20.54 -27.56 12.39
C GLN A 161 -19.34 -27.34 13.34
N LEU A 162 -19.00 -28.35 14.14
CA LEU A 162 -18.05 -28.23 15.27
C LEU A 162 -16.64 -27.83 14.82
N TYR A 163 -16.19 -28.23 13.63
CA TYR A 163 -14.88 -27.82 13.11
C TYR A 163 -14.83 -26.31 12.83
N ALA A 164 -15.86 -25.78 12.17
CA ALA A 164 -16.00 -24.34 11.92
C ALA A 164 -16.14 -23.54 13.23
N ALA A 165 -16.89 -24.07 14.20
CA ALA A 165 -17.04 -23.45 15.52
C ALA A 165 -15.69 -23.34 16.28
N VAL A 166 -14.83 -24.36 16.18
CA VAL A 166 -13.49 -24.37 16.79
C VAL A 166 -12.50 -23.49 16.04
N GLN A 167 -12.52 -23.48 14.70
CA GLN A 167 -11.74 -22.53 13.89
C GLN A 167 -12.07 -21.08 14.27
N LEU A 168 -13.37 -20.73 14.30
CA LEU A 168 -13.85 -19.41 14.67
C LEU A 168 -13.49 -19.04 16.12
N HIS A 169 -13.58 -19.98 17.06
CA HIS A 169 -13.17 -19.79 18.45
C HIS A 169 -11.68 -19.41 18.57
N VAL A 170 -10.79 -20.22 17.99
CA VAL A 170 -9.34 -20.02 18.05
C VAL A 170 -8.93 -18.73 17.35
N GLN A 171 -9.50 -18.44 16.17
CA GLN A 171 -9.27 -17.19 15.45
C GLN A 171 -9.67 -15.96 16.29
N SER A 172 -10.81 -16.02 16.96
CA SER A 172 -11.36 -14.87 17.71
C SER A 172 -10.60 -14.61 19.02
N MET A 173 -10.09 -15.67 19.66
CA MET A 173 -9.15 -15.53 20.79
C MET A 173 -7.87 -14.79 20.35
N LEU A 174 -7.27 -15.18 19.22
CA LEU A 174 -6.09 -14.51 18.66
C LEU A 174 -6.37 -13.04 18.22
N MET A 175 -7.61 -12.71 17.85
CA MET A 175 -8.02 -11.32 17.58
C MET A 175 -8.13 -10.50 18.87
N LEU A 176 -8.62 -11.08 19.97
CA LEU A 176 -8.76 -10.43 21.29
C LEU A 176 -7.44 -10.17 22.03
N GLU A 177 -6.37 -10.86 21.62
CA GLU A 177 -5.00 -10.70 22.12
C GLU A 177 -4.23 -9.57 21.42
N ARG A 178 -4.72 -9.04 20.29
CA ARG A 178 -4.10 -7.90 19.59
C ARG A 178 -4.19 -6.63 20.44
N GLU A 179 -3.08 -5.88 20.54
CA GLU A 179 -2.93 -4.69 21.40
C GLU A 179 -4.13 -3.73 21.39
N GLY A 180 -4.63 -3.39 20.19
CA GLY A 180 -5.76 -2.47 20.02
C GLY A 180 -7.11 -2.98 20.56
N LEU A 181 -7.32 -4.29 20.66
CA LEU A 181 -8.51 -4.89 21.28
C LEU A 181 -8.23 -5.32 22.73
N GLN A 182 -6.99 -5.66 23.07
CA GLN A 182 -6.57 -6.08 24.41
C GLN A 182 -6.89 -4.99 25.45
N ALA A 183 -6.67 -3.72 25.10
CA ALA A 183 -6.99 -2.57 25.95
C ALA A 183 -8.51 -2.28 26.10
N VAL A 184 -9.38 -2.90 25.28
CA VAL A 184 -10.82 -2.64 25.32
C VAL A 184 -11.48 -3.45 26.44
N GLY A 185 -11.77 -2.78 27.56
CA GLY A 185 -12.43 -3.36 28.72
C GLY A 185 -13.86 -3.86 28.43
N ALA A 186 -14.58 -3.25 27.49
CA ALA A 186 -15.92 -3.69 27.09
C ALA A 186 -15.95 -5.09 26.43
N LEU A 187 -14.81 -5.59 25.95
CA LEU A 187 -14.68 -6.97 25.43
C LEU A 187 -14.40 -8.00 26.55
N GLN A 188 -14.42 -7.61 27.83
CA GLN A 188 -14.15 -8.53 28.93
C GLN A 188 -15.23 -9.60 29.10
N ASP A 189 -16.50 -9.25 28.90
CA ASP A 189 -17.60 -10.22 28.96
C ASP A 189 -17.48 -11.23 27.80
N VAL A 190 -17.18 -10.75 26.59
CA VAL A 190 -16.90 -11.58 25.40
C VAL A 190 -15.72 -12.53 25.63
N ARG A 191 -14.64 -12.09 26.29
CA ARG A 191 -13.53 -12.96 26.72
C ARG A 191 -14.00 -14.04 27.71
N SER A 192 -14.89 -13.68 28.63
CA SER A 192 -15.49 -14.64 29.57
C SER A 192 -16.36 -15.66 28.84
N ASP A 193 -17.14 -15.23 27.84
CA ASP A 193 -18.06 -16.10 27.08
C ASP A 193 -17.30 -17.02 26.13
N LEU A 194 -16.27 -16.54 25.42
CA LEU A 194 -15.36 -17.41 24.67
C LEU A 194 -14.63 -18.40 25.58
N THR A 195 -14.35 -18.05 26.84
CA THR A 195 -13.77 -19.01 27.81
C THR A 195 -14.78 -20.09 28.21
N LYS A 196 -16.06 -19.72 28.44
CA LYS A 196 -17.17 -20.67 28.69
C LYS A 196 -17.39 -21.57 27.47
N LEU A 197 -17.45 -20.99 26.27
CA LEU A 197 -17.63 -21.69 25.00
C LEU A 197 -16.46 -22.65 24.67
N ARG A 198 -15.22 -22.33 25.05
CA ARG A 198 -14.09 -23.30 24.96
C ARG A 198 -14.37 -24.57 25.77
N GLY A 199 -15.06 -24.45 26.90
CA GLY A 199 -15.55 -25.57 27.70
C GLY A 199 -16.72 -26.29 27.05
N ALA A 200 -17.75 -25.56 26.60
CA ALA A 200 -18.93 -26.13 25.95
C ALA A 200 -18.56 -26.91 24.66
N LEU A 201 -17.73 -26.33 23.79
CA LEU A 201 -17.17 -26.98 22.61
C LEU A 201 -16.43 -28.27 22.98
N PHE A 202 -15.54 -28.23 23.98
CA PHE A 202 -14.81 -29.41 24.43
C PHE A 202 -15.74 -30.54 24.87
N TYR A 203 -16.76 -30.25 25.69
CA TYR A 203 -17.74 -31.26 26.11
C TYR A 203 -18.60 -31.76 24.95
N LYS A 204 -19.00 -30.90 24.02
CA LYS A 204 -19.81 -31.32 22.86
C LYS A 204 -19.02 -32.19 21.88
N ILE A 205 -17.76 -31.87 21.61
CA ILE A 205 -16.85 -32.71 20.80
C ILE A 205 -16.60 -34.06 21.49
N LEU A 206 -16.47 -34.07 22.81
CA LEU A 206 -16.30 -35.30 23.59
C LEU A 206 -17.56 -36.17 23.60
N GLU A 207 -18.75 -35.57 23.62
CA GLU A 207 -20.04 -36.25 23.46
C GLU A 207 -20.17 -36.88 22.07
N GLU A 208 -19.96 -36.12 20.98
CA GLU A 208 -20.01 -36.67 19.62
C GLU A 208 -18.97 -37.77 19.40
N LEU A 209 -17.76 -37.64 19.99
CA LEU A 209 -16.73 -38.67 19.94
C LEU A 209 -17.17 -39.94 20.70
N HIS A 210 -17.81 -39.81 21.86
CA HIS A 210 -18.36 -40.97 22.57
C HIS A 210 -19.51 -41.63 21.79
N CYS A 211 -20.40 -40.86 21.17
CA CYS A 211 -21.46 -41.39 20.32
C CYS A 211 -20.91 -42.13 19.10
N HIS A 212 -19.88 -41.58 18.45
CA HIS A 212 -19.23 -42.19 17.28
C HIS A 212 -18.50 -43.50 17.62
N LEU A 213 -17.79 -43.54 18.77
CA LEU A 213 -17.01 -44.72 19.19
C LEU A 213 -17.84 -45.86 19.82
N TYR A 214 -19.00 -45.58 20.44
CA TYR A 214 -19.70 -46.57 21.27
C TYR A 214 -21.19 -46.76 20.96
N ASN A 215 -21.88 -45.77 20.37
CA ASN A 215 -23.35 -45.75 20.28
C ASN A 215 -23.88 -45.67 18.84
N ASN A 216 -23.08 -46.06 17.83
CA ASN A 216 -23.39 -45.93 16.40
C ASN A 216 -23.89 -44.50 16.02
N GLY A 217 -23.08 -43.48 16.27
CA GLY A 217 -23.35 -42.10 15.83
C GLY A 217 -23.53 -41.96 14.31
N GLU A 218 -24.01 -40.81 13.84
CA GLU A 218 -24.46 -40.53 12.45
C GLU A 218 -23.46 -40.83 11.32
N TYR A 219 -22.18 -41.04 11.64
CA TYR A 219 -21.13 -41.39 10.69
C TYR A 219 -20.42 -42.71 11.01
N SER A 220 -20.97 -43.55 11.91
CA SER A 220 -20.42 -44.86 12.26
C SER A 220 -20.89 -45.94 11.28
N GLU A 221 -20.19 -47.08 11.21
CA GLU A 221 -20.56 -48.18 10.30
C GLU A 221 -21.59 -49.14 10.94
N ASP A 222 -22.72 -49.33 10.25
CA ASP A 222 -23.68 -50.39 10.59
C ASP A 222 -23.06 -51.78 10.35
N ILE A 223 -22.51 -52.38 11.40
CA ILE A 223 -22.13 -53.80 11.40
C ILE A 223 -23.43 -54.64 11.29
N PRO A 224 -23.63 -55.42 10.21
CA PRO A 224 -24.89 -56.16 10.03
C PRO A 224 -25.04 -57.24 11.10
N THR A 225 -25.92 -56.99 12.07
CA THR A 225 -26.18 -57.91 13.19
C THR A 225 -27.10 -59.06 12.73
N SER A 226 -26.55 -59.94 11.90
CA SER A 226 -27.20 -61.20 11.51
C SER A 226 -27.00 -62.25 12.60
N GLY A 227 -28.10 -62.78 13.14
CA GLY A 227 -28.09 -63.64 14.32
C GLY A 227 -27.58 -65.08 14.10
N ALA A 228 -26.96 -65.60 15.15
CA ALA A 228 -26.87 -67.01 15.57
C ALA A 228 -26.89 -68.14 14.51
N THR A 229 -25.76 -68.85 14.40
CA THR A 229 -25.63 -70.26 14.85
C THR A 229 -24.13 -70.59 14.95
N GLY A 230 -23.69 -71.26 16.01
CA GLY A 230 -22.25 -71.46 16.30
C GLY A 230 -21.79 -72.92 16.23
N ARG A 231 -20.46 -73.15 16.13
CA ARG A 231 -19.85 -74.44 16.46
C ARG A 231 -18.37 -74.39 16.89
N LEU A 232 -18.13 -74.94 18.08
CA LEU A 232 -16.96 -75.69 18.56
C LEU A 232 -15.51 -75.20 18.29
N VAL A 233 -14.91 -74.63 19.34
CA VAL A 233 -13.66 -75.05 20.02
C VAL A 233 -12.69 -75.99 19.27
N ASN A 234 -11.46 -75.50 19.03
CA ASN A 234 -10.17 -76.10 19.46
C ASN A 234 -9.05 -75.08 19.12
N SER A 235 -8.26 -74.57 20.07
CA SER A 235 -7.14 -75.20 20.80
C SER A 235 -5.84 -75.27 19.97
N MET A 236 -4.68 -75.11 20.62
CA MET A 236 -3.42 -74.69 19.98
C MET A 236 -2.39 -75.82 19.75
N GLN A 237 -1.29 -75.47 19.04
CA GLN A 237 0.02 -76.15 18.94
C GLN A 237 0.13 -77.31 17.92
N PRO A 238 1.35 -77.75 17.53
CA PRO A 238 2.49 -76.94 17.05
C PRO A 238 3.12 -77.51 15.74
N LEU A 239 4.42 -77.30 15.51
CA LEU A 239 5.14 -77.59 14.25
C LEU A 239 5.44 -79.09 13.99
N SER A 240 5.53 -79.46 12.70
CA SER A 240 6.78 -79.92 12.02
C SER A 240 6.77 -81.25 11.23
N ARG A 241 7.12 -81.12 9.93
CA ARG A 241 7.93 -82.02 9.06
C ARG A 241 7.49 -83.45 8.66
N ARG A 242 7.65 -83.69 7.34
CA ARG A 242 7.96 -84.98 6.62
C ARG A 242 6.81 -86.01 6.54
N THR A 243 6.71 -86.89 5.52
CA THR A 243 7.58 -87.19 4.34
C THR A 243 6.79 -87.83 3.18
N MET A 244 7.24 -87.63 1.92
CA MET A 244 7.07 -88.53 0.73
C MET A 244 5.62 -88.78 0.21
N SER A 245 5.37 -89.15 -1.06
CA SER A 245 6.07 -89.04 -2.36
C SER A 245 5.13 -89.57 -3.48
N ILE A 246 5.39 -89.27 -4.77
CA ILE A 246 5.52 -90.24 -5.90
C ILE A 246 5.25 -89.61 -7.30
N LYS A 247 6.29 -89.67 -8.16
CA LYS A 247 6.33 -89.83 -9.64
C LYS A 247 5.73 -88.77 -10.58
N GLY A 248 6.50 -88.44 -11.64
CA GLY A 248 6.10 -87.61 -12.77
C GLY A 248 7.29 -87.02 -13.53
N GLU A 249 8.11 -87.84 -14.21
CA GLU A 249 9.27 -87.35 -14.97
C GLU A 249 8.91 -86.77 -16.35
N ASN A 250 9.70 -85.79 -16.81
CA ASN A 250 10.56 -86.02 -17.98
C ASN A 250 11.73 -85.02 -18.08
N HIS A 251 12.75 -85.40 -18.86
CA HIS A 251 14.06 -84.75 -19.03
C HIS A 251 13.98 -83.64 -20.14
N PHE A 252 14.95 -82.76 -20.46
CA PHE A 252 16.43 -82.69 -20.36
C PHE A 252 16.85 -81.21 -20.73
N SER A 253 17.97 -80.56 -20.39
CA SER A 253 19.24 -80.87 -19.68
C SER A 253 19.81 -79.67 -18.86
N GLY A 254 20.82 -78.93 -19.36
CA GLY A 254 21.64 -77.87 -18.74
C GLY A 254 23.09 -77.89 -19.29
N PRO A 255 24.11 -77.18 -18.70
CA PRO A 255 24.07 -76.18 -17.62
C PRO A 255 25.02 -74.95 -17.84
N ALA A 256 25.31 -74.17 -16.78
CA ALA A 256 26.39 -73.15 -16.62
C ALA A 256 26.11 -71.74 -17.24
N THR A 257 26.60 -70.59 -16.73
CA THR A 257 27.48 -70.29 -15.56
C THR A 257 27.29 -68.86 -15.01
N ALA A 258 27.59 -68.64 -13.71
CA ALA A 258 28.11 -67.44 -13.02
C ALA A 258 27.44 -66.01 -13.10
N ASP A 259 27.13 -65.47 -11.92
CA ASP A 259 27.38 -64.11 -11.33
C ASP A 259 27.54 -62.84 -12.20
N GLY A 260 26.99 -61.67 -11.76
CA GLY A 260 27.26 -60.39 -12.49
C GLY A 260 26.67 -59.01 -12.10
N ILE A 261 26.43 -58.69 -10.81
CA ILE A 261 26.65 -57.36 -10.15
C ILE A 261 26.47 -56.00 -10.94
N THR A 262 25.57 -55.11 -10.42
CA THR A 262 25.55 -53.60 -10.42
C THR A 262 24.95 -52.68 -11.52
N LYS A 263 24.39 -51.53 -11.02
CA LYS A 263 24.35 -50.12 -11.54
C LYS A 263 23.45 -49.82 -12.78
N THR A 264 22.41 -48.95 -12.75
CA THR A 264 22.20 -47.51 -12.40
C THR A 264 22.57 -46.50 -13.50
N SER A 265 21.76 -45.43 -13.64
CA SER A 265 21.74 -44.39 -14.71
C SER A 265 21.20 -44.93 -16.06
N SER A 266 20.55 -44.15 -16.94
CA SER A 266 20.77 -42.73 -17.27
C SER A 266 19.48 -41.89 -17.51
N VAL A 267 19.68 -40.58 -17.70
CA VAL A 267 18.70 -39.53 -17.97
C VAL A 267 18.24 -39.45 -19.44
N GLY A 268 17.11 -38.78 -19.69
CA GLY A 268 16.65 -38.34 -21.01
C GLY A 268 15.55 -37.27 -20.86
N CYS A 269 15.55 -36.24 -21.72
CA CYS A 269 14.66 -35.06 -21.61
C CYS A 269 14.22 -34.57 -23.01
N SER A 270 13.37 -33.54 -23.07
CA SER A 270 12.73 -32.92 -24.26
C SER A 270 11.57 -33.73 -24.90
N SER A 271 10.61 -33.14 -25.62
CA SER A 271 10.45 -31.72 -26.04
C SER A 271 8.96 -31.33 -26.22
N PHE A 272 8.70 -30.06 -26.61
CA PHE A 272 7.50 -29.60 -27.34
C PHE A 272 7.23 -30.53 -28.57
N ASP A 273 6.02 -30.64 -29.14
CA ASP A 273 5.03 -29.57 -29.44
C ASP A 273 3.59 -30.12 -29.64
N GLY A 274 2.63 -29.26 -30.02
CA GLY A 274 1.32 -29.62 -30.61
C GLY A 274 1.02 -28.76 -31.86
N PRO A 275 -0.22 -28.66 -32.38
CA PRO A 275 -1.47 -29.34 -32.01
C PRO A 275 -2.04 -30.22 -33.17
N ASP A 276 -3.26 -30.76 -33.01
CA ASP A 276 -4.13 -31.19 -34.13
C ASP A 276 -5.62 -31.06 -33.70
N ASP A 277 -6.51 -30.77 -34.65
CA ASP A 277 -7.95 -30.56 -34.46
C ASP A 277 -8.79 -31.44 -35.43
N ASP A 278 -10.10 -31.50 -35.17
CA ASP A 278 -11.18 -32.05 -36.00
C ASP A 278 -11.35 -33.58 -36.23
N SER A 279 -12.26 -34.15 -35.42
CA SER A 279 -13.53 -34.74 -35.86
C SER A 279 -13.60 -35.76 -37.03
N SER A 280 -13.89 -37.04 -36.72
CA SER A 280 -15.25 -37.63 -36.94
C SER A 280 -15.39 -39.17 -36.88
N LEU A 281 -16.44 -39.61 -36.17
CA LEU A 281 -17.34 -40.77 -36.44
C LEU A 281 -16.85 -42.24 -36.36
N GLY A 282 -17.26 -42.90 -35.27
CA GLY A 282 -17.79 -44.29 -35.27
C GLY A 282 -16.79 -45.42 -34.94
N GLY A 283 -17.07 -46.36 -34.03
CA GLY A 283 -18.22 -46.49 -33.11
C GLY A 283 -18.25 -47.89 -32.45
N GLY A 284 -18.80 -48.02 -31.25
CA GLY A 284 -18.95 -49.34 -30.59
C GLY A 284 -18.82 -49.30 -29.06
N CYS A 285 -19.93 -49.54 -28.35
CA CYS A 285 -20.03 -49.49 -26.89
C CYS A 285 -19.06 -50.48 -26.17
N GLY A 286 -18.22 -49.95 -25.26
CA GLY A 286 -17.38 -50.75 -24.36
C GLY A 286 -17.16 -50.05 -23.01
N ARG A 287 -17.66 -50.65 -21.92
CA ARG A 287 -17.62 -50.05 -20.56
C ARG A 287 -16.19 -49.95 -20.01
N LYS A 288 -15.81 -48.76 -19.54
CA LYS A 288 -14.82 -48.61 -18.46
C LYS A 288 -15.10 -47.33 -17.67
N ASP A 289 -15.59 -47.50 -16.46
CA ASP A 289 -15.98 -46.40 -15.57
C ASP A 289 -14.73 -45.71 -14.99
N SER A 290 -14.13 -44.80 -15.75
CA SER A 290 -13.08 -43.86 -15.29
C SER A 290 -13.68 -42.85 -14.31
N LYS A 291 -13.98 -43.33 -13.11
CA LYS A 291 -14.79 -42.66 -12.09
C LYS A 291 -14.17 -41.30 -11.72
N SER A 292 -14.76 -40.23 -12.22
CA SER A 292 -14.37 -38.86 -11.89
C SER A 292 -14.73 -38.59 -10.42
N PHE A 293 -13.74 -38.68 -9.53
CA PHE A 293 -13.94 -38.42 -8.11
C PHE A 293 -14.19 -36.92 -7.89
N SER A 294 -15.46 -36.52 -7.92
CA SER A 294 -15.93 -35.24 -7.40
C SER A 294 -15.64 -35.20 -5.90
N CYS A 295 -14.55 -34.53 -5.52
CA CYS A 295 -14.16 -34.34 -4.12
C CYS A 295 -15.07 -33.34 -3.41
N GLU A 296 -16.33 -33.74 -3.23
CA GLU A 296 -17.32 -33.02 -2.44
C GLU A 296 -16.86 -32.91 -0.98
N ILE A 297 -17.09 -31.74 -0.39
CA ILE A 297 -16.71 -31.46 1.00
C ILE A 297 -17.76 -32.15 1.89
N PRO A 298 -17.37 -32.99 2.87
CA PRO A 298 -18.32 -33.59 3.81
C PRO A 298 -19.17 -32.52 4.51
N ILE A 299 -20.46 -32.80 4.71
CA ILE A 299 -21.43 -31.81 5.20
C ILE A 299 -21.00 -31.19 6.55
N PHE A 300 -20.36 -31.96 7.44
CA PHE A 300 -19.82 -31.48 8.72
C PHE A 300 -18.59 -30.55 8.60
N LEU A 301 -18.12 -30.26 7.38
CA LEU A 301 -17.07 -29.30 7.05
C LEU A 301 -17.57 -28.18 6.12
N SER A 302 -18.86 -28.12 5.77
CA SER A 302 -19.37 -27.16 4.78
C SER A 302 -19.20 -25.69 5.22
N CYS A 303 -19.24 -25.42 6.52
CA CYS A 303 -19.09 -24.08 7.09
C CYS A 303 -17.65 -23.74 7.52
N ALA A 304 -16.69 -24.63 7.27
CA ALA A 304 -15.30 -24.48 7.71
C ALA A 304 -14.50 -23.48 6.86
N THR A 305 -13.58 -22.75 7.50
CA THR A 305 -12.58 -21.96 6.76
C THR A 305 -11.56 -22.89 6.08
N PRO A 306 -11.14 -22.63 4.83
CA PRO A 306 -10.13 -23.46 4.17
C PRO A 306 -8.78 -23.42 4.90
N ASP A 307 -8.22 -24.60 5.18
CA ASP A 307 -6.89 -24.77 5.77
C ASP A 307 -6.21 -26.06 5.27
N GLU A 308 -4.94 -26.26 5.65
CA GLU A 308 -4.15 -27.44 5.28
C GLU A 308 -4.81 -28.76 5.73
N PHE A 309 -5.52 -28.75 6.87
CA PHE A 309 -6.24 -29.91 7.36
C PHE A 309 -7.40 -30.27 6.42
N LEU A 310 -8.23 -29.29 6.04
CA LEU A 310 -9.36 -29.47 5.13
C LEU A 310 -8.90 -29.88 3.72
N GLU A 311 -7.76 -29.40 3.24
CA GLU A 311 -7.11 -29.94 2.05
C GLU A 311 -6.68 -31.40 2.23
N SER A 312 -6.04 -31.76 3.35
CA SER A 312 -5.62 -33.14 3.61
C SER A 312 -6.82 -34.10 3.76
N MET A 313 -7.96 -33.59 4.21
CA MET A 313 -9.24 -34.31 4.33
C MET A 313 -9.91 -34.54 2.97
N ARG A 314 -9.75 -33.60 2.05
CA ARG A 314 -10.16 -33.73 0.64
C ARG A 314 -9.27 -34.73 -0.12
N LYS A 315 -7.96 -34.69 0.13
CA LYS A 315 -6.94 -35.54 -0.54
C LYS A 315 -6.88 -36.98 0.00
N ALA A 316 -7.35 -37.24 1.22
CA ALA A 316 -7.35 -38.57 1.80
C ALA A 316 -8.47 -39.45 1.22
N ASP A 317 -8.12 -40.58 0.61
CA ASP A 317 -9.07 -41.65 0.30
C ASP A 317 -9.29 -42.48 1.57
N ALA A 318 -10.34 -42.11 2.31
CA ALA A 318 -10.71 -42.70 3.59
C ALA A 318 -12.23 -42.59 3.81
N PRO A 319 -12.88 -43.60 4.42
CA PRO A 319 -14.32 -43.60 4.66
C PRO A 319 -14.75 -42.51 5.65
N LEU A 320 -16.06 -42.16 5.60
CA LEU A 320 -16.60 -41.00 6.30
C LEU A 320 -16.49 -41.11 7.83
N ASN A 321 -16.58 -42.32 8.40
CA ASN A 321 -16.31 -42.62 9.81
C ASN A 321 -14.91 -42.16 10.25
N VAL A 322 -13.87 -42.53 9.50
CA VAL A 322 -12.46 -42.19 9.78
C VAL A 322 -12.23 -40.69 9.58
N LYS A 323 -12.84 -40.09 8.56
CA LYS A 323 -12.79 -38.65 8.31
C LYS A 323 -13.44 -37.86 9.47
N TYR A 324 -14.63 -38.25 9.91
CA TYR A 324 -15.31 -37.59 11.02
C TYR A 324 -14.52 -37.71 12.33
N LEU A 325 -14.02 -38.92 12.66
CA LEU A 325 -13.17 -39.14 13.84
C LEU A 325 -11.89 -38.29 13.80
N ARG A 326 -11.20 -38.24 12.65
CA ARG A 326 -10.01 -37.40 12.46
C ARG A 326 -10.32 -35.91 12.65
N THR A 327 -11.50 -35.47 12.28
CA THR A 327 -11.98 -34.09 12.49
C THR A 327 -12.22 -33.78 13.96
N LEU A 328 -12.90 -34.67 14.70
CA LEU A 328 -13.11 -34.51 16.15
C LEU A 328 -11.78 -34.47 16.92
N VAL A 329 -10.82 -35.33 16.55
CA VAL A 329 -9.47 -35.32 17.14
C VAL A 329 -8.71 -34.01 16.81
N GLN A 330 -8.85 -33.49 15.58
CA GLN A 330 -8.28 -32.19 15.21
C GLN A 330 -8.90 -31.04 16.02
N CYS A 331 -10.22 -31.04 16.24
CA CYS A 331 -10.88 -30.07 17.11
C CYS A 331 -10.30 -30.08 18.53
N LEU A 332 -10.10 -31.27 19.12
CA LEU A 332 -9.48 -31.42 20.45
C LEU A 332 -8.02 -30.95 20.50
N SER A 333 -7.30 -31.08 19.38
CA SER A 333 -5.93 -30.56 19.19
C SER A 333 -5.92 -29.02 19.18
N MET A 334 -6.77 -28.40 18.36
CA MET A 334 -6.91 -26.95 18.26
C MET A 334 -7.37 -26.31 19.57
N LEU A 335 -8.28 -26.95 20.31
CA LEU A 335 -8.70 -26.51 21.65
C LEU A 335 -7.62 -26.75 22.73
N GLN A 336 -6.51 -27.43 22.42
CA GLN A 336 -5.44 -27.85 23.34
C GLN A 336 -5.96 -28.71 24.50
N LYS A 337 -6.90 -29.63 24.22
CA LYS A 337 -7.58 -30.47 25.21
C LYS A 337 -7.42 -31.97 25.00
N VAL A 338 -6.58 -32.41 24.05
CA VAL A 338 -6.35 -33.84 23.72
C VAL A 338 -6.07 -34.71 24.96
N ALA A 339 -5.16 -34.29 25.85
CA ALA A 339 -4.82 -35.05 27.06
C ALA A 339 -6.02 -35.17 28.04
N ALA A 340 -6.85 -34.13 28.14
CA ALA A 340 -8.05 -34.14 28.98
C ALA A 340 -9.14 -35.05 28.38
N ALA A 341 -9.34 -35.01 27.07
CA ALA A 341 -10.25 -35.95 26.38
C ALA A 341 -9.79 -37.40 26.58
N GLY A 342 -8.51 -37.69 26.33
CA GLY A 342 -7.94 -39.04 26.51
C GLY A 342 -8.14 -39.57 27.93
N ALA A 343 -7.93 -38.74 28.96
CA ALA A 343 -8.17 -39.13 30.35
C ALA A 343 -9.64 -39.48 30.64
N VAL A 344 -10.61 -38.75 30.06
CA VAL A 344 -12.04 -39.06 30.23
C VAL A 344 -12.43 -40.32 29.44
N ILE A 345 -12.00 -40.45 28.18
CA ILE A 345 -12.29 -41.61 27.33
C ILE A 345 -11.75 -42.89 27.96
N CYS A 346 -10.50 -42.89 28.45
CA CYS A 346 -9.92 -44.04 29.14
C CYS A 346 -10.67 -44.40 30.43
N LYS A 347 -11.11 -43.40 31.21
CA LYS A 347 -11.90 -43.62 32.42
C LYS A 347 -13.26 -44.25 32.11
N GLU A 348 -13.95 -43.76 31.10
CA GLU A 348 -15.28 -44.26 30.73
C GLU A 348 -15.21 -45.61 30.01
N PHE A 349 -14.18 -45.86 29.20
CA PHE A 349 -13.91 -47.20 28.65
C PHE A 349 -13.68 -48.23 29.77
N ALA A 350 -12.89 -47.89 30.79
CA ALA A 350 -12.72 -48.75 31.96
C ALA A 350 -14.04 -48.97 32.73
N ARG A 351 -14.90 -47.94 32.83
CA ARG A 351 -16.23 -48.04 33.45
C ARG A 351 -17.19 -48.93 32.65
N GLN A 352 -17.23 -48.79 31.33
CA GLN A 352 -18.03 -49.62 30.43
C GLN A 352 -17.55 -51.08 30.44
N PHE A 353 -16.24 -51.32 30.38
CA PHE A 353 -15.66 -52.66 30.48
C PHE A 353 -15.99 -53.33 31.82
N MET A 354 -15.92 -52.58 32.93
CA MET A 354 -16.34 -53.04 34.25
C MET A 354 -17.85 -53.39 34.28
N MET A 355 -18.70 -52.56 33.68
CA MET A 355 -20.14 -52.81 33.63
C MET A 355 -20.48 -54.04 32.77
N LEU A 356 -19.91 -54.16 31.57
CA LEU A 356 -20.08 -55.30 30.66
C LEU A 356 -19.55 -56.62 31.25
N SER A 357 -18.42 -56.58 31.96
CA SER A 357 -17.89 -57.75 32.65
C SER A 357 -18.78 -58.16 33.83
N LEU A 358 -19.22 -57.22 34.67
CA LEU A 358 -20.20 -57.49 35.74
C LEU A 358 -21.52 -58.04 35.20
N GLN A 359 -22.07 -57.47 34.12
CA GLN A 359 -23.33 -57.88 33.52
C GLN A 359 -23.22 -59.29 32.89
N ARG A 360 -22.09 -59.63 32.27
CA ARG A 360 -21.80 -61.00 31.83
C ARG A 360 -21.62 -61.97 33.00
N LEU A 361 -20.98 -61.54 34.09
CA LEU A 361 -20.78 -62.37 35.28
C LEU A 361 -22.12 -62.67 35.97
N ASN A 362 -23.01 -61.68 36.06
CA ASN A 362 -24.35 -61.85 36.61
C ASN A 362 -25.21 -62.78 35.74
N HIS A 363 -25.20 -62.64 34.41
CA HIS A 363 -25.91 -63.53 33.49
C HIS A 363 -25.35 -64.97 33.49
N MET A 364 -24.06 -65.15 33.77
CA MET A 364 -23.47 -66.47 34.01
C MET A 364 -23.93 -67.07 35.35
N LEU A 365 -24.13 -66.23 36.38
CA LEU A 365 -24.62 -66.62 37.70
C LEU A 365 -26.10 -67.03 37.65
N GLU A 366 -26.94 -66.25 36.97
CA GLU A 366 -28.35 -66.57 36.70
C GLU A 366 -28.49 -67.89 35.94
N ARG A 367 -27.62 -68.16 34.95
CA ARG A 367 -27.54 -69.46 34.24
C ARG A 367 -27.02 -70.63 35.07
N LEU A 368 -26.39 -70.37 36.22
CA LEU A 368 -25.99 -71.39 37.19
C LEU A 368 -27.07 -71.63 38.27
N GLN A 369 -28.07 -70.73 38.37
CA GLN A 369 -29.20 -70.85 39.30
C GLN A 369 -30.54 -71.18 38.61
N SER A 370 -30.61 -71.18 37.27
CA SER A 370 -31.73 -71.73 36.53
C SER A 370 -31.79 -73.27 36.70
N PRO A 371 -32.89 -73.85 37.22
CA PRO A 371 -33.02 -75.29 37.40
C PRO A 371 -33.13 -76.03 36.05
N ILE A 372 -32.73 -77.31 36.09
CA ILE A 372 -32.94 -78.33 35.04
C ILE A 372 -34.26 -79.05 35.33
#